data_AF-A0A2N5KIV2-F1
#
_entry.id   AF-A0A2N5KIV2-F1
#
_cell.length_a   1.000
_cell.length_b   1.000
_cell.length_c   1.000
_cell.angle_alpha   90.00
_cell.angle_beta   90.00
_cell.angle_gamma   90.00
#
_symmetry.space_group_name_H-M   'P 1'
#
loop_
_entity.id
_entity.type
_entity.pdbx_description
1 polymer ?
#
loop_
_entity_poly.entity_id
_entity_poly.type
_entity_poly.pdbx_seq_one_letter_code
_entity_poly.pdbx_strand_id
1 'polypeptide(L)'
;MTLLFITGCGGGDETAATTVATPAGTTTGAAAGGAPGGNTAGGATVEGSAQAESLEDQPFTLNLDQPVPPDFRAAYQRKALIVVTFFKEGEDPLYPQGLEVDDLVNSDLSDLQSQYPEVEFFSYDIGDPGEAETSEELEQGQYGTLAAQMDVGFTPFVAMMAPSGEQYTITNLYQGYVEQGVLNQALFDLTSIEVASNTSDIEVELETVELAESGGGIEYFTVTNNGDDRINLEGFSLRVVDPETGDVTSDSPGVEVNERTRVRPGRSASVGRVPDVVDADGRPVRGTFEGGEDLQLQPGDTVALLDSGGAVVDTATV
;
A
#
# COMPACT_ATOMS: atom_id res chain seq x y z
N MET A 1 25.64 -58.34 -16.48
CA MET A 1 25.32 -56.93 -16.79
C MET A 1 23.81 -56.79 -16.69
N THR A 2 23.38 -55.88 -15.81
CA THR A 2 22.01 -55.53 -15.39
C THR A 2 21.22 -56.65 -14.71
N LEU A 3 21.17 -56.57 -13.39
CA LEU A 3 20.30 -57.36 -12.51
C LEU A 3 19.04 -56.52 -12.25
N LEU A 4 17.88 -57.01 -12.68
CA LEU A 4 16.54 -56.47 -12.39
C LEU A 4 15.82 -57.52 -11.52
N PHE A 5 15.39 -57.15 -10.31
CA PHE A 5 14.46 -57.90 -9.45
C PHE A 5 13.48 -56.87 -8.85
N ILE A 6 12.21 -56.80 -9.29
CA ILE A 6 11.02 -57.62 -8.96
C ILE A 6 10.37 -57.21 -7.61
N THR A 7 9.16 -56.63 -7.72
CA THR A 7 7.86 -57.02 -7.12
C THR A 7 7.86 -57.52 -5.65
N GLY A 8 6.99 -57.14 -4.72
CA GLY A 8 5.66 -56.51 -4.69
C GLY A 8 4.80 -57.17 -3.59
N CYS A 9 3.81 -56.45 -3.01
CA CYS A 9 2.63 -56.97 -2.27
C CYS A 9 1.93 -55.75 -1.61
N GLY A 10 0.62 -55.52 -1.61
CA GLY A 10 -0.60 -56.18 -2.09
C GLY A 10 -1.77 -55.27 -1.62
N GLY A 11 -2.74 -54.91 -2.48
CA GLY A 11 -4.08 -55.51 -2.60
C GLY A 11 -5.12 -54.55 -1.97
N GLY A 12 -6.00 -53.86 -2.72
CA GLY A 12 -7.37 -54.27 -3.13
C GLY A 12 -8.35 -54.13 -1.95
N ASP A 13 -9.56 -53.55 -1.98
CA ASP A 13 -10.48 -53.08 -3.03
C ASP A 13 -11.65 -52.33 -2.33
N GLU A 14 -12.28 -51.39 -3.07
CA GLU A 14 -13.71 -51.04 -3.11
C GLU A 14 -14.60 -50.49 -1.93
N THR A 15 -15.25 -49.36 -2.29
CA THR A 15 -16.63 -48.83 -2.06
C THR A 15 -17.19 -48.33 -0.70
N ALA A 16 -17.55 -47.03 -0.73
CA ALA A 16 -18.83 -46.36 -0.38
C ALA A 16 -19.44 -46.43 1.06
N ALA A 17 -19.71 -45.26 1.65
CA ALA A 17 -21.06 -44.70 1.83
C ALA A 17 -21.13 -43.61 2.93
N THR A 18 -21.80 -42.51 2.59
CA THR A 18 -22.23 -41.39 3.43
C THR A 18 -23.15 -41.83 4.57
N THR A 19 -23.02 -41.28 5.79
CA THR A 19 -24.18 -41.11 6.71
C THR A 19 -24.03 -39.89 7.64
N VAL A 20 -25.17 -39.21 7.78
CA VAL A 20 -25.46 -37.96 8.49
C VAL A 20 -25.47 -38.19 10.01
N ALA A 21 -24.84 -37.30 10.78
CA ALA A 21 -24.96 -37.26 12.24
C ALA A 21 -26.10 -36.31 12.67
N THR A 22 -26.97 -36.78 13.56
CA THR A 22 -27.94 -35.98 14.34
C THR A 22 -27.57 -36.10 15.83
N PRO A 23 -27.61 -35.01 16.63
CA PRO A 23 -27.17 -35.06 18.03
C PRO A 23 -28.30 -35.47 18.98
N ALA A 24 -27.97 -36.23 20.02
CA ALA A 24 -28.80 -36.48 21.19
C ALA A 24 -28.12 -35.86 22.42
N GLY A 25 -28.90 -35.17 23.25
CA GLY A 25 -28.39 -34.27 24.29
C GLY A 25 -28.28 -34.81 25.73
N THR A 26 -27.86 -33.86 26.59
CA THR A 26 -28.45 -33.52 27.91
C THR A 26 -27.84 -34.13 29.19
N THR A 27 -26.99 -33.32 29.85
CA THR A 27 -26.99 -32.85 31.28
C THR A 27 -26.36 -33.61 32.48
N THR A 28 -25.96 -32.76 33.45
CA THR A 28 -25.75 -32.89 34.93
C THR A 28 -24.37 -33.37 35.42
N GLY A 29 -23.71 -32.81 36.46
CA GLY A 29 -23.97 -31.73 37.42
C GLY A 29 -22.86 -31.60 38.52
N ALA A 30 -22.73 -30.39 39.09
CA ALA A 30 -22.31 -29.92 40.44
C ALA A 30 -21.15 -30.51 41.31
N ALA A 31 -20.22 -29.58 41.64
CA ALA A 31 -19.74 -29.10 42.97
C ALA A 31 -18.77 -29.90 43.90
N ALA A 32 -17.64 -29.23 44.26
CA ALA A 32 -17.18 -28.83 45.62
C ALA A 32 -15.71 -29.19 46.01
N GLY A 33 -14.92 -28.18 46.41
CA GLY A 33 -13.99 -28.26 47.56
C GLY A 33 -12.50 -27.90 47.37
N GLY A 34 -12.05 -26.80 48.01
CA GLY A 34 -10.74 -26.73 48.70
C GLY A 34 -9.60 -25.90 48.08
N ALA A 35 -9.24 -24.78 48.73
CA ALA A 35 -7.89 -24.15 48.69
C ALA A 35 -7.02 -24.76 49.83
N PRO A 36 -5.66 -24.70 49.87
CA PRO A 36 -4.79 -23.63 49.34
C PRO A 36 -3.40 -24.03 48.76
N GLY A 37 -2.82 -23.13 47.94
CA GLY A 37 -1.37 -22.94 47.80
C GLY A 37 -0.65 -23.62 46.63
N GLY A 38 0.12 -22.83 45.87
CA GLY A 38 1.19 -23.33 44.98
C GLY A 38 1.16 -22.72 43.57
N ASN A 39 2.09 -21.82 43.27
CA ASN A 39 2.34 -21.27 41.94
C ASN A 39 2.72 -22.39 40.96
N THR A 40 1.98 -22.54 39.86
CA THR A 40 2.53 -23.10 38.61
C THR A 40 1.78 -22.53 37.41
N ALA A 41 2.55 -21.99 36.48
CA ALA A 41 2.15 -21.64 35.13
C ALA A 41 1.47 -22.82 34.41
N GLY A 42 0.45 -22.51 33.60
CA GLY A 42 -0.12 -23.49 32.67
C GLY A 42 -1.57 -23.22 32.30
N GLY A 43 -1.78 -22.88 31.03
CA GLY A 43 -2.95 -23.34 30.27
C GLY A 43 -4.20 -22.47 30.36
N ALA A 44 -4.16 -21.28 29.77
CA ALA A 44 -5.32 -20.81 29.03
C ALA A 44 -5.14 -21.34 27.60
N THR A 45 -6.02 -22.26 27.20
CA THR A 45 -6.20 -22.68 25.82
C THR A 45 -6.61 -21.43 25.05
N VAL A 46 -5.66 -20.79 24.37
CA VAL A 46 -5.97 -19.77 23.38
C VAL A 46 -6.51 -20.55 22.19
N GLU A 47 -7.82 -20.50 22.01
CA GLU A 47 -8.46 -20.93 20.78
C GLU A 47 -7.80 -20.15 19.64
N GLY A 48 -7.03 -20.85 18.80
CA GLY A 48 -6.42 -20.28 17.61
C GLY A 48 -7.50 -19.82 16.66
N SER A 49 -7.79 -18.53 16.69
CA SER A 49 -8.43 -17.83 15.58
C SER A 49 -7.43 -17.79 14.43
N ALA A 50 -7.64 -18.64 13.43
CA ALA A 50 -7.04 -18.48 12.13
C ALA A 50 -7.27 -17.05 11.62
N GLN A 51 -6.20 -16.46 11.08
CA GLN A 51 -6.17 -15.32 10.15
C GLN A 51 -7.22 -14.24 10.40
N ALA A 52 -6.88 -13.29 11.26
CA ALA A 52 -7.54 -11.99 11.22
C ALA A 52 -6.93 -11.18 10.08
N GLU A 53 -7.49 -11.31 8.87
CA GLU A 53 -7.45 -10.21 7.91
C GLU A 53 -8.24 -9.05 8.53
N SER A 54 -7.66 -7.86 8.68
CA SER A 54 -8.50 -6.69 8.92
C SER A 54 -9.24 -6.40 7.61
N LEU A 55 -10.53 -6.74 7.55
CA LEU A 55 -11.39 -6.50 6.38
C LEU A 55 -11.75 -5.00 6.19
N GLU A 56 -11.22 -4.13 7.05
CA GLU A 56 -11.54 -2.70 7.08
C GLU A 56 -10.24 -1.90 7.09
N ASP A 57 -10.16 -0.96 6.15
CA ASP A 57 -9.13 0.06 6.05
C ASP A 57 -8.90 0.78 7.39
N GLN A 58 -7.70 0.62 7.97
CA GLN A 58 -7.37 1.20 9.26
C GLN A 58 -6.54 2.48 9.10
N PRO A 59 -6.99 3.62 9.62
CA PRO A 59 -6.21 4.86 9.56
C PRO A 59 -4.91 4.73 10.37
N PHE A 60 -3.81 5.23 9.81
CA PHE A 60 -2.48 5.18 10.40
C PHE A 60 -1.76 6.54 10.28
N THR A 61 -1.24 7.00 11.42
CA THR A 61 -0.44 8.22 11.53
C THR A 61 0.90 7.90 12.16
N LEU A 62 1.99 8.15 11.44
CA LEU A 62 3.35 7.95 11.93
C LEU A 62 3.73 9.07 12.90
N ASN A 63 4.15 8.71 14.11
CA ASN A 63 4.73 9.64 15.07
C ASN A 63 6.21 9.89 14.74
N LEU A 64 6.48 11.01 14.07
CA LEU A 64 7.82 11.42 13.63
C LEU A 64 8.74 11.87 14.78
N ASP A 65 8.20 12.08 15.99
CA ASP A 65 8.99 12.42 17.17
C ASP A 65 9.63 11.19 17.83
N GLN A 66 9.26 9.99 17.40
CA GLN A 66 9.79 8.71 17.90
C GLN A 66 10.81 8.12 16.91
N PRO A 67 11.76 7.30 17.38
CA PRO A 67 12.72 6.67 16.49
C PRO A 67 12.02 5.67 15.57
N VAL A 68 12.16 5.90 14.26
CA VAL A 68 11.64 5.09 13.16
C VAL A 68 12.71 5.01 12.06
N PRO A 69 12.72 3.94 11.23
CA PRO A 69 13.73 3.77 10.19
C PRO A 69 13.72 4.97 9.23
N PRO A 70 14.89 5.53 8.88
CA PRO A 70 14.99 6.75 8.09
C PRO A 70 14.42 6.59 6.67
N ASP A 71 14.62 5.44 6.08
CA ASP A 71 14.10 4.97 4.81
C ASP A 71 12.57 4.80 4.82
N PHE A 72 12.01 4.11 5.83
CA PHE A 72 10.56 4.02 6.02
C PHE A 72 9.91 5.40 6.19
N ARG A 73 10.51 6.25 7.04
CA ARG A 73 10.05 7.63 7.24
C ARG A 73 10.06 8.42 5.94
N ALA A 74 11.09 8.28 5.12
CA ALA A 74 11.16 8.95 3.82
C ALA A 74 10.04 8.46 2.88
N ALA A 75 9.75 7.15 2.85
CA ALA A 75 8.66 6.56 2.07
C ALA A 75 7.29 7.08 2.51
N TYR A 76 7.07 7.11 3.82
CA TYR A 76 5.86 7.65 4.43
C TYR A 76 5.66 9.13 4.07
N GLN A 77 6.71 9.95 4.15
CA GLN A 77 6.61 11.38 3.84
C GLN A 77 6.34 11.68 2.37
N ARG A 78 6.87 10.87 1.45
CA ARG A 78 6.60 11.02 0.00
C ARG A 78 5.28 10.37 -0.43
N LYS A 79 4.49 9.85 0.52
CA LYS A 79 3.20 9.18 0.26
C LYS A 79 3.30 7.91 -0.59
N ALA A 80 4.42 7.18 -0.60
CA ALA A 80 4.58 5.95 -1.38
C ALA A 80 3.60 4.82 -0.98
N LEU A 81 3.35 3.87 -1.88
CA LEU A 81 2.79 2.56 -1.53
C LEU A 81 3.82 1.77 -0.73
N ILE A 82 3.44 1.31 0.46
CA ILE A 82 4.37 0.70 1.40
C ILE A 82 3.89 -0.69 1.78
N VAL A 83 4.81 -1.65 1.74
CA VAL A 83 4.67 -2.95 2.38
C VAL A 83 5.72 -3.04 3.46
N VAL A 84 5.29 -3.26 4.69
CA VAL A 84 6.20 -3.48 5.82
C VAL A 84 5.96 -4.84 6.43
N THR A 85 7.05 -5.56 6.63
CA THR A 85 7.05 -6.91 7.20
C THR A 85 7.95 -6.95 8.41
N PHE A 86 7.44 -7.54 9.48
CA PHE A 86 8.25 -7.90 10.64
C PHE A 86 8.28 -9.41 10.70
N PHE A 87 9.49 -9.95 10.67
CA PHE A 87 9.74 -11.40 10.67
C PHE A 87 10.65 -11.76 11.84
N LYS A 88 10.79 -13.03 12.17
CA LYS A 88 11.70 -13.49 13.22
C LYS A 88 12.73 -14.43 12.63
N GLU A 89 14.01 -14.04 12.69
CA GLU A 89 15.07 -14.97 12.34
C GLU A 89 15.22 -16.05 13.43
N GLY A 90 14.94 -17.31 13.09
CA GLY A 90 15.31 -18.46 13.92
C GLY A 90 14.34 -19.65 13.95
N GLU A 91 14.85 -20.78 14.44
CA GLU A 91 14.08 -22.00 14.71
C GLU A 91 13.25 -21.82 16.00
N ASP A 92 11.93 -21.61 15.89
CA ASP A 92 11.07 -21.66 17.06
C ASP A 92 10.78 -23.12 17.44
N PRO A 93 11.21 -23.61 18.62
CA PRO A 93 11.04 -25.00 19.03
C PRO A 93 9.58 -25.40 19.31
N LEU A 94 8.65 -24.43 19.34
CA LEU A 94 7.21 -24.67 19.45
C LEU A 94 6.52 -24.78 18.08
N TYR A 95 7.24 -24.55 16.98
CA TYR A 95 6.73 -24.73 15.63
C TYR A 95 6.83 -26.19 15.15
N PRO A 96 5.94 -26.64 14.25
CA PRO A 96 6.04 -27.96 13.63
C PRO A 96 7.42 -28.16 13.00
N GLN A 97 8.08 -29.28 13.33
CA GLN A 97 9.44 -29.60 12.90
C GLN A 97 9.61 -29.48 11.37
N GLY A 98 10.48 -28.58 10.92
CA GLY A 98 10.90 -28.45 9.52
C GLY A 98 10.41 -27.21 8.76
N LEU A 99 9.86 -26.20 9.45
CA LEU A 99 9.49 -24.92 8.84
C LEU A 99 10.23 -23.80 9.59
N GLU A 100 11.23 -23.22 8.93
CA GLU A 100 11.86 -21.95 9.34
C GLU A 100 10.78 -20.88 9.18
N VAL A 101 10.40 -20.25 10.30
CA VAL A 101 9.05 -19.66 10.49
C VAL A 101 8.75 -18.53 9.52
N ASP A 102 9.76 -17.88 8.94
CA ASP A 102 9.57 -16.68 8.14
C ASP A 102 10.33 -16.65 6.81
N ASP A 103 11.14 -17.67 6.50
CA ASP A 103 11.84 -17.75 5.21
C ASP A 103 10.85 -17.85 4.05
N LEU A 104 9.71 -18.51 4.25
CA LEU A 104 8.69 -18.63 3.21
C LEU A 104 8.03 -17.28 2.90
N VAL A 105 7.57 -16.52 3.91
CA VAL A 105 6.91 -15.24 3.68
C VAL A 105 7.91 -14.20 3.18
N ASN A 106 9.12 -14.16 3.74
CA ASN A 106 10.18 -13.26 3.30
C ASN A 106 10.66 -13.61 1.88
N SER A 107 10.79 -14.90 1.53
CA SER A 107 11.09 -15.36 0.17
C SER A 107 9.96 -15.02 -0.80
N ASP A 108 8.70 -15.27 -0.40
CA ASP A 108 7.52 -14.99 -1.23
C ASP A 108 7.42 -13.50 -1.53
N LEU A 109 7.62 -12.62 -0.53
CA LEU A 109 7.67 -11.16 -0.72
C LEU A 109 8.88 -10.71 -1.54
N SER A 110 10.05 -11.33 -1.32
CA SER A 110 11.25 -11.05 -2.13
C SER A 110 11.05 -11.41 -3.60
N ASP A 111 10.36 -12.52 -3.89
CA ASP A 111 10.00 -12.94 -5.24
C ASP A 111 8.96 -12.00 -5.88
N LEU A 112 7.98 -11.56 -5.07
CA LEU A 112 6.93 -10.64 -5.50
C LEU A 112 7.43 -9.20 -5.70
N GLN A 113 8.45 -8.76 -4.97
CA GLN A 113 9.01 -7.41 -5.09
C GLN A 113 9.39 -7.05 -6.53
N SER A 114 9.94 -8.01 -7.28
CA SER A 114 10.30 -7.80 -8.69
C SER A 114 9.10 -7.58 -9.63
N GLN A 115 7.90 -7.97 -9.20
CA GLN A 115 6.66 -7.87 -9.94
C GLN A 115 5.87 -6.59 -9.62
N TYR A 116 6.25 -5.88 -8.55
CA TYR A 116 5.60 -4.65 -8.07
C TYR A 116 6.64 -3.56 -7.78
N PRO A 117 7.35 -3.05 -8.81
CA PRO A 117 8.40 -2.04 -8.64
C PRO A 117 7.91 -0.70 -8.06
N GLU A 118 6.62 -0.42 -8.17
CA GLU A 118 5.95 0.78 -7.62
C GLU A 118 5.71 0.71 -6.10
N VAL A 119 5.88 -0.46 -5.48
CA VAL A 119 5.68 -0.68 -4.05
C VAL A 119 7.02 -0.72 -3.34
N GLU A 120 7.12 -0.02 -2.21
CA GLU A 120 8.31 -0.04 -1.36
C GLU A 120 8.20 -1.08 -0.25
N PHE A 121 9.14 -2.03 -0.27
CA PHE A 121 9.18 -3.15 0.66
C PHE A 121 10.20 -2.88 1.77
N PHE A 122 9.73 -2.96 3.01
CA PHE A 122 10.56 -2.88 4.20
C PHE A 122 10.42 -4.17 5.01
N SER A 123 11.55 -4.78 5.37
CA SER A 123 11.57 -6.01 6.16
C SER A 123 12.47 -5.80 7.38
N TYR A 124 11.95 -6.10 8.57
CA TYR A 124 12.64 -5.93 9.84
C TYR A 124 12.60 -7.22 10.66
N ASP A 125 13.74 -7.58 11.28
CA ASP A 125 13.74 -8.66 12.28
C ASP A 125 13.09 -8.12 13.56
N ILE A 126 12.01 -8.76 13.98
CA ILE A 126 11.23 -8.44 15.19
C ILE A 126 12.06 -8.59 16.46
N GLY A 127 13.15 -9.38 16.40
CA GLY A 127 14.15 -9.53 17.43
C GLY A 127 15.12 -8.35 17.56
N ASP A 128 15.17 -7.45 16.58
CA ASP A 128 16.10 -6.31 16.54
C ASP A 128 15.39 -4.94 16.45
N PRO A 129 14.70 -4.49 17.53
CA PRO A 129 14.12 -3.16 17.58
C PRO A 129 15.14 -2.02 17.55
N GLY A 130 16.42 -2.26 17.81
CA GLY A 130 17.38 -1.21 18.11
C GLY A 130 17.08 -0.47 19.44
N GLU A 131 17.89 0.53 19.77
CA GLU A 131 17.75 1.31 21.00
C GLU A 131 16.63 2.35 20.87
N ALA A 132 15.39 1.91 21.09
CA ALA A 132 14.18 2.72 20.93
C ALA A 132 13.99 3.85 21.98
N GLU A 133 14.90 4.01 22.95
CA GLU A 133 14.67 4.88 24.11
C GLU A 133 15.18 6.32 23.97
N THR A 134 16.15 6.62 23.10
CA THR A 134 16.77 7.97 23.11
C THR A 134 17.40 8.43 21.80
N SER A 135 16.65 8.99 20.84
CA SER A 135 17.14 9.93 19.79
C SER A 135 18.40 9.54 18.97
N GLU A 136 18.89 8.32 19.12
CA GLU A 136 20.06 7.78 18.46
C GLU A 136 19.65 7.24 17.10
N GLU A 137 20.52 7.41 16.11
CA GLU A 137 20.25 6.98 14.75
C GLU A 137 20.13 5.45 14.75
N LEU A 138 18.99 4.93 14.29
CA LEU A 138 18.78 3.50 14.10
C LEU A 138 19.79 2.94 13.09
N GLU A 139 20.35 1.78 13.37
CA GLU A 139 21.15 1.03 12.41
C GLU A 139 20.28 0.45 11.30
N GLN A 140 20.90 0.06 10.19
CA GLN A 140 20.18 -0.57 9.08
C GLN A 140 19.54 -1.88 9.53
N GLY A 141 18.24 -2.04 9.31
CA GLY A 141 17.47 -3.22 9.70
C GLY A 141 16.79 -3.12 11.07
N GLN A 142 17.08 -2.08 11.86
CA GLN A 142 16.39 -1.82 13.12
C GLN A 142 15.09 -1.05 12.88
N TYR A 143 14.02 -1.41 13.60
CA TYR A 143 12.69 -0.82 13.40
C TYR A 143 12.29 0.24 14.44
N GLY A 144 13.05 0.41 15.52
CA GLY A 144 12.75 1.35 16.59
C GLY A 144 11.37 1.14 17.20
N THR A 145 10.54 2.18 17.14
CA THR A 145 9.17 2.16 17.67
C THR A 145 8.11 1.78 16.64
N LEU A 146 8.49 1.50 15.38
CA LEU A 146 7.53 1.32 14.28
C LEU A 146 6.49 0.22 14.57
N ALA A 147 6.92 -0.95 15.06
CA ALA A 147 6.01 -2.02 15.46
C ALA A 147 5.00 -1.55 16.52
N ALA A 148 5.46 -0.86 17.57
CA ALA A 148 4.56 -0.37 18.61
C ALA A 148 3.55 0.66 18.08
N GLN A 149 3.95 1.49 17.12
CA GLN A 149 3.06 2.48 16.49
C GLN A 149 2.01 1.84 15.59
N MET A 150 2.32 0.70 14.97
CA MET A 150 1.39 -0.07 14.14
C MET A 150 0.49 -1.03 14.94
N ASP A 151 0.56 -0.98 16.28
CA ASP A 151 -0.20 -1.85 17.20
C ASP A 151 0.02 -3.36 16.95
N VAL A 152 1.24 -3.72 16.58
CA VAL A 152 1.65 -5.09 16.26
C VAL A 152 2.55 -5.64 17.36
N GLY A 153 2.30 -6.89 17.75
CA GLY A 153 3.05 -7.59 18.79
C GLY A 153 4.31 -8.27 18.26
N PHE A 154 4.85 -9.23 19.03
CA PHE A 154 6.03 -10.03 18.66
C PHE A 154 5.73 -11.19 17.68
N THR A 155 4.62 -11.12 16.96
CA THR A 155 4.22 -12.13 15.97
C THR A 155 4.56 -11.61 14.58
N PRO A 156 5.07 -12.46 13.67
CA PRO A 156 5.30 -12.04 12.30
C PRO A 156 4.04 -11.45 11.68
N PHE A 157 4.21 -10.39 10.92
CA PHE A 157 3.09 -9.76 10.23
C PHE A 157 3.53 -9.03 8.98
N VAL A 158 2.59 -8.83 8.06
CA VAL A 158 2.73 -8.03 6.84
C VAL A 158 1.64 -6.98 6.84
N ALA A 159 2.02 -5.71 6.71
CA ALA A 159 1.08 -4.61 6.53
C ALA A 159 1.28 -3.97 5.17
N MET A 160 0.18 -3.73 4.48
CA MET A 160 0.11 -3.00 3.22
C MET A 160 -0.53 -1.65 3.47
N MET A 161 0.10 -0.60 2.97
CA MET A 161 -0.24 0.77 3.34
C MET A 161 -0.27 1.65 2.10
N ALA A 162 -1.33 2.44 1.98
CA ALA A 162 -1.50 3.43 0.94
C ALA A 162 -1.85 4.80 1.54
N PRO A 163 -1.47 5.90 0.89
CA PRO A 163 -1.92 7.23 1.28
C PRO A 163 -3.45 7.35 1.11
N SER A 164 -4.08 8.07 2.04
CA SER A 164 -5.50 8.40 2.03
C SER A 164 -5.70 9.79 2.61
N GLY A 165 -5.78 10.80 1.74
CA GLY A 165 -5.85 12.22 2.14
C GLY A 165 -4.58 12.71 2.84
N GLU A 166 -4.71 13.13 4.10
CA GLU A 166 -3.60 13.64 4.94
C GLU A 166 -2.87 12.55 5.74
N GLN A 167 -3.34 11.31 5.68
CA GLN A 167 -2.85 10.19 6.48
C GLN A 167 -2.61 8.95 5.63
N TYR A 168 -2.06 7.91 6.23
CA TYR A 168 -2.04 6.58 5.62
C TYR A 168 -3.22 5.76 6.07
N THR A 169 -3.54 4.76 5.27
CA THR A 169 -4.45 3.69 5.60
C THR A 169 -3.72 2.36 5.45
N ILE A 170 -3.82 1.51 6.46
CA ILE A 170 -3.44 0.10 6.37
C ILE A 170 -4.59 -0.60 5.65
N THR A 171 -4.36 -0.97 4.40
CA THR A 171 -5.38 -1.59 3.53
C THR A 171 -5.47 -3.09 3.78
N ASN A 172 -4.35 -3.71 4.16
CA ASN A 172 -4.30 -5.09 4.61
C ASN A 172 -3.31 -5.23 5.77
N LEU A 173 -3.73 -5.96 6.79
CA LEU A 173 -2.87 -6.38 7.89
C LEU A 173 -3.01 -7.89 8.07
N TYR A 174 -1.92 -8.61 7.83
CA TYR A 174 -1.85 -10.05 7.99
C TYR A 174 -0.96 -10.41 9.17
N GLN A 175 -1.48 -11.21 10.09
CA GLN A 175 -0.71 -11.74 11.22
C GLN A 175 -0.41 -13.24 11.00
N GLY A 176 0.86 -13.61 11.12
CA GLY A 176 1.36 -14.97 10.92
C GLY A 176 1.58 -15.34 9.46
N TYR A 177 1.50 -16.63 9.16
CA TYR A 177 1.77 -17.18 7.83
C TYR A 177 0.66 -16.82 6.83
N VAL A 178 1.07 -16.32 5.65
CA VAL A 178 0.19 -15.95 4.55
C VAL A 178 0.67 -16.66 3.29
N GLU A 179 -0.27 -17.20 2.49
CA GLU A 179 0.06 -17.82 1.22
C GLU A 179 0.45 -16.75 0.18
N GLN A 180 1.47 -17.04 -0.64
CA GLN A 180 1.92 -16.15 -1.72
C GLN A 180 0.79 -15.64 -2.62
N GLY A 181 -0.21 -16.48 -2.92
CA GLY A 181 -1.35 -16.08 -3.76
C GLY A 181 -2.23 -14.99 -3.14
N VAL A 182 -2.36 -14.97 -1.81
CA VAL A 182 -3.09 -13.94 -1.07
C VAL A 182 -2.29 -12.64 -1.04
N LEU A 183 -0.97 -12.73 -0.77
CA LEU A 183 -0.07 -11.58 -0.83
C LEU A 183 -0.05 -10.94 -2.22
N ASN A 184 -0.02 -11.75 -3.28
CA ASN A 184 -0.03 -11.28 -4.65
C ASN A 184 -1.32 -10.54 -5.01
N GLN A 185 -2.49 -11.05 -4.57
CA GLN A 185 -3.76 -10.38 -4.80
C GLN A 185 -3.82 -9.04 -4.06
N ALA A 186 -3.39 -9.02 -2.79
CA ALA A 186 -3.41 -7.80 -1.98
C ALA A 186 -2.42 -6.75 -2.51
N LEU A 187 -1.27 -7.16 -3.05
CA LEU A 187 -0.33 -6.27 -3.75
C LEU A 187 -0.95 -5.71 -5.04
N PHE A 188 -1.62 -6.54 -5.85
CA PHE A 188 -2.34 -6.07 -7.03
C PHE A 188 -3.45 -5.06 -6.67
N ASP A 189 -4.17 -5.30 -5.58
CA ASP A 189 -5.19 -4.38 -5.09
C ASP A 189 -4.57 -3.09 -4.53
N LEU A 190 -3.41 -3.17 -3.87
CA LEU A 190 -2.65 -2.03 -3.37
C LEU A 190 -2.15 -1.13 -4.50
N THR A 191 -1.63 -1.70 -5.59
CA THR A 191 -1.12 -0.93 -6.74
C THR A 191 -2.23 -0.37 -7.61
N SER A 192 -3.46 -0.83 -7.41
CA SER A 192 -4.65 -0.21 -7.99
C SER A 192 -5.06 1.08 -7.27
N ILE A 193 -4.41 1.44 -6.15
CA ILE A 193 -4.67 2.69 -5.43
C ILE A 193 -3.79 3.81 -6.02
N GLU A 194 -4.44 4.85 -6.52
CA GLU A 194 -3.75 6.03 -7.07
C GLU A 194 -3.03 6.79 -5.94
N VAL A 195 -1.70 6.83 -6.02
CA VAL A 195 -0.83 7.53 -5.07
C VAL A 195 -0.40 8.86 -5.65
N ALA A 196 -1.00 9.93 -5.14
CA ALA A 196 -0.62 11.31 -5.44
C ALA A 196 0.38 11.83 -4.40
N SER A 197 1.63 11.94 -4.82
CA SER A 197 2.71 12.64 -4.12
C SER A 197 2.44 14.15 -4.05
N ASN A 198 1.39 14.59 -3.36
CA ASN A 198 1.14 16.01 -3.12
C ASN A 198 2.20 16.54 -2.12
N THR A 199 3.17 17.27 -2.65
CA THR A 199 4.24 17.99 -1.97
C THR A 199 3.95 19.49 -1.86
N SER A 200 2.80 19.94 -2.34
CA SER A 200 2.32 21.33 -2.25
C SER A 200 1.39 21.49 -1.05
N ASP A 201 1.39 22.68 -0.45
CA ASP A 201 0.43 23.05 0.61
C ASP A 201 -0.96 23.40 0.03
N ILE A 202 -1.21 23.05 -1.23
CA ILE A 202 -2.38 23.43 -2.01
C ILE A 202 -3.28 22.20 -2.21
N GLU A 203 -4.52 22.34 -1.76
CA GLU A 203 -5.56 21.31 -1.87
C GLU A 203 -6.29 21.41 -3.22
N VAL A 204 -5.59 21.05 -4.30
CA VAL A 204 -6.15 20.93 -5.65
C VAL A 204 -6.00 19.50 -6.14
N GLU A 205 -7.04 18.99 -6.79
CA GLU A 205 -7.11 17.66 -7.37
C GLU A 205 -7.20 17.77 -8.89
N LEU A 206 -6.46 16.92 -9.59
CA LEU A 206 -6.49 16.75 -11.04
C LEU A 206 -7.55 15.70 -11.40
N GLU A 207 -8.71 16.17 -11.85
CA GLU A 207 -9.89 15.32 -12.07
C GLU A 207 -9.86 14.62 -13.44
N THR A 208 -9.32 15.27 -14.46
CA THR A 208 -9.31 14.72 -15.83
C THR A 208 -8.17 15.32 -16.63
N VAL A 209 -7.57 14.50 -17.49
CA VAL A 209 -6.62 14.92 -18.53
C VAL A 209 -7.11 14.35 -19.85
N GLU A 210 -7.45 15.22 -20.80
CA GLU A 210 -7.90 14.82 -22.13
C GLU A 210 -6.76 15.01 -23.14
N LEU A 211 -6.57 14.02 -24.00
CA LEU A 211 -5.60 14.07 -25.08
C LEU A 211 -6.16 14.70 -26.35
N ALA A 212 -5.31 15.40 -27.09
CA ALA A 212 -5.63 15.96 -28.38
C ALA A 212 -5.87 14.87 -29.43
N GLU A 213 -6.89 15.07 -30.27
CA GLU A 213 -7.25 14.13 -31.36
C GLU A 213 -6.12 13.92 -32.38
N SER A 214 -5.21 14.90 -32.52
CA SER A 214 -4.03 14.79 -33.38
C SER A 214 -3.00 13.77 -32.86
N GLY A 215 -3.15 13.31 -31.62
CA GLY A 215 -2.33 12.30 -30.94
C GLY A 215 -1.16 12.91 -30.17
N GLY A 216 -0.97 12.46 -28.93
CA GLY A 216 0.25 12.69 -28.14
C GLY A 216 0.39 14.04 -27.44
N GLY A 217 -0.63 14.90 -27.46
CA GLY A 217 -0.63 16.18 -26.74
C GLY A 217 -1.84 16.33 -25.82
N ILE A 218 -1.85 17.32 -24.93
CA ILE A 218 -2.99 17.58 -24.03
C ILE A 218 -3.95 18.57 -24.72
N GLU A 219 -5.24 18.25 -24.72
CA GLU A 219 -6.31 19.12 -25.23
C GLU A 219 -6.86 20.04 -24.11
N TYR A 220 -7.23 19.44 -22.99
CA TYR A 220 -7.60 20.14 -21.77
C TYR A 220 -7.36 19.27 -20.54
N PHE A 221 -7.29 19.89 -19.38
CA PHE A 221 -7.36 19.20 -18.10
C PHE A 221 -8.33 19.92 -17.16
N THR A 222 -8.95 19.16 -16.25
CA THR A 222 -9.88 19.68 -15.25
C THR A 222 -9.29 19.53 -13.88
N VAL A 223 -9.37 20.59 -13.09
CA VAL A 223 -8.96 20.56 -11.68
C VAL A 223 -10.11 20.93 -10.77
N THR A 224 -10.14 20.34 -9.58
CA THR A 224 -11.06 20.67 -8.50
C THR A 224 -10.29 21.31 -7.35
N ASN A 225 -10.79 22.46 -6.87
CA ASN A 225 -10.23 23.10 -5.68
C ASN A 225 -10.96 22.54 -4.44
N ASN A 226 -10.27 21.69 -3.69
CA ASN A 226 -10.78 21.06 -2.47
C ASN A 226 -10.51 21.90 -1.21
N GLY A 227 -9.63 22.90 -1.30
CA GLY A 227 -9.31 23.77 -0.18
C GLY A 227 -10.35 24.85 0.10
N ASP A 228 -10.17 25.51 1.25
CA ASP A 228 -11.09 26.53 1.77
C ASP A 228 -10.96 27.91 1.11
N ASP A 229 -9.84 28.14 0.40
CA ASP A 229 -9.53 29.41 -0.24
C ASP A 229 -9.67 29.37 -1.76
N ARG A 230 -9.88 30.53 -2.37
CA ARG A 230 -9.90 30.64 -3.83
C ARG A 230 -8.49 30.56 -4.38
N ILE A 231 -8.26 29.62 -5.29
CA ILE A 231 -6.98 29.48 -5.99
C ILE A 231 -6.97 30.18 -7.36
N ASN A 232 -5.77 30.58 -7.78
CA ASN A 232 -5.46 31.02 -9.13
C ASN A 232 -4.48 30.02 -9.76
N LEU A 233 -4.84 29.44 -10.91
CA LEU A 233 -4.04 28.43 -11.59
C LEU A 233 -2.94 29.04 -12.48
N GLU A 234 -2.87 30.36 -12.63
CA GLU A 234 -1.78 31.02 -13.39
C GLU A 234 -0.41 30.57 -12.86
N GLY A 235 0.43 30.03 -13.73
CA GLY A 235 1.75 29.48 -13.40
C GLY A 235 1.75 28.01 -12.94
N PHE A 236 0.59 27.36 -12.78
CA PHE A 236 0.55 25.91 -12.61
C PHE A 236 0.99 25.22 -13.90
N SER A 237 1.57 24.04 -13.80
CA SER A 237 1.97 23.27 -14.98
C SER A 237 1.59 21.80 -14.85
N LEU A 238 1.24 21.17 -15.98
CA LEU A 238 1.02 19.73 -16.04
C LEU A 238 2.19 19.13 -16.80
N ARG A 239 2.96 18.26 -16.14
CA ARG A 239 4.26 17.74 -16.59
C ARG A 239 4.22 16.23 -16.73
N VAL A 240 4.85 15.71 -17.78
CA VAL A 240 5.03 14.27 -17.95
C VAL A 240 6.03 13.77 -16.92
N VAL A 241 5.66 12.72 -16.21
CA VAL A 241 6.55 12.02 -15.27
C VAL A 241 7.44 11.09 -16.06
N ASP A 242 8.73 11.06 -15.74
CA ASP A 242 9.67 10.14 -16.40
C ASP A 242 9.27 8.69 -16.05
N PRO A 243 8.96 7.84 -17.05
CA PRO A 243 8.50 6.47 -16.79
C PRO A 243 9.63 5.53 -16.32
N GLU A 244 10.91 5.89 -16.54
CA GLU A 244 12.06 5.11 -16.09
C GLU A 244 12.46 5.47 -14.66
N THR A 245 12.37 6.76 -14.28
CA THR A 245 12.88 7.24 -12.99
C THR A 245 11.79 7.71 -12.01
N GLY A 246 10.58 7.98 -12.48
CA GLY A 246 9.52 8.61 -11.69
C GLY A 246 9.74 10.10 -11.42
N ASP A 247 10.79 10.70 -11.99
CA ASP A 247 11.14 12.10 -11.74
C ASP A 247 10.22 13.04 -12.51
N VAL A 248 9.88 14.17 -11.87
CA VAL A 248 9.18 15.27 -12.52
C VAL A 248 9.70 16.60 -12.01
N THR A 249 9.97 17.52 -12.94
CA THR A 249 10.47 18.86 -12.63
C THR A 249 9.74 19.90 -13.48
N SER A 250 9.91 21.18 -13.15
CA SER A 250 9.37 22.27 -13.98
C SER A 250 9.90 22.29 -15.42
N ASP A 251 11.06 21.67 -15.66
CA ASP A 251 11.67 21.55 -17.00
C ASP A 251 11.18 20.31 -17.77
N SER A 252 10.45 19.40 -17.12
CA SER A 252 9.88 18.23 -17.78
C SER A 252 8.91 18.64 -18.90
N PRO A 253 8.76 17.84 -19.98
CA PRO A 253 7.80 18.11 -21.03
C PRO A 253 6.40 18.29 -20.46
N GLY A 254 5.62 19.25 -20.97
CA GLY A 254 4.29 19.49 -20.44
C GLY A 254 3.62 20.77 -20.97
N VAL A 255 2.67 21.25 -20.19
CA VAL A 255 1.93 22.50 -20.42
C VAL A 255 2.01 23.41 -19.21
N GLU A 256 1.92 24.72 -19.43
CA GLU A 256 1.90 25.73 -18.37
C GLU A 256 0.70 26.67 -18.54
N VAL A 257 -0.05 26.87 -17.46
CA VAL A 257 -1.22 27.75 -17.44
C VAL A 257 -0.77 29.21 -17.49
N ASN A 258 -0.97 29.85 -18.63
CA ASN A 258 -0.55 31.23 -18.88
C ASN A 258 -1.64 32.27 -18.54
N GLU A 259 -2.87 31.82 -18.27
CA GLU A 259 -4.01 32.69 -17.98
C GLU A 259 -4.51 32.60 -16.53
N ARG A 260 -5.08 33.71 -16.06
CA ARG A 260 -5.69 33.82 -14.73
C ARG A 260 -6.99 33.04 -14.63
N THR A 261 -6.87 31.77 -14.24
CA THR A 261 -8.02 30.90 -13.99
C THR A 261 -8.27 30.78 -12.50
N ARG A 262 -9.37 31.37 -12.02
CA ARG A 262 -9.71 31.35 -10.59
C ARG A 262 -10.74 30.27 -10.28
N VAL A 263 -10.42 29.41 -9.32
CA VAL A 263 -11.28 28.30 -8.90
C VAL A 263 -11.73 28.51 -7.46
N ARG A 264 -13.05 28.47 -7.23
CA ARG A 264 -13.60 28.64 -5.88
C ARG A 264 -13.52 27.31 -5.12
N PRO A 265 -13.52 27.35 -3.78
CA PRO A 265 -13.66 26.16 -2.94
C PRO A 265 -14.82 25.25 -3.40
N GLY A 266 -14.55 23.95 -3.48
CA GLY A 266 -15.48 22.89 -3.90
C GLY A 266 -15.98 23.01 -5.35
N ARG A 267 -15.23 23.70 -6.23
CA ARG A 267 -15.58 23.86 -7.65
C ARG A 267 -14.47 23.35 -8.55
N SER A 268 -14.87 22.86 -9.71
CA SER A 268 -13.96 22.51 -10.80
C SER A 268 -13.79 23.64 -11.81
N ALA A 269 -12.67 23.61 -12.52
CA ALA A 269 -12.41 24.42 -13.70
C ALA A 269 -11.53 23.65 -14.69
N SER A 270 -11.89 23.73 -15.97
CA SER A 270 -11.10 23.16 -17.05
C SER A 270 -10.20 24.23 -17.68
N VAL A 271 -8.97 23.85 -18.01
CA VAL A 271 -7.97 24.68 -18.70
C VAL A 271 -7.60 23.96 -19.99
N GLY A 272 -7.72 24.65 -21.12
CA GLY A 272 -7.52 24.05 -22.45
C GLY A 272 -6.36 24.65 -23.22
N ARG A 273 -5.99 24.02 -24.33
CA ARG A 273 -4.98 24.55 -25.25
C ARG A 273 -5.41 25.87 -25.91
N VAL A 274 -6.70 25.98 -26.23
CA VAL A 274 -7.31 27.18 -26.84
C VAL A 274 -8.64 27.51 -26.15
N PRO A 275 -9.10 28.77 -26.17
CA PRO A 275 -10.31 29.17 -25.45
C PRO A 275 -11.62 28.57 -26.02
N ASP A 276 -11.57 28.01 -27.23
CA ASP A 276 -12.72 27.41 -27.91
C ASP A 276 -12.89 25.90 -27.61
N VAL A 277 -11.99 25.30 -26.80
CA VAL A 277 -12.12 23.90 -26.36
C VAL A 277 -13.31 23.77 -25.39
N VAL A 278 -14.01 22.64 -25.47
CA VAL A 278 -15.07 22.26 -24.54
C VAL A 278 -14.65 21.06 -23.69
N ASP A 279 -15.00 21.09 -22.41
CA ASP A 279 -14.82 19.97 -21.50
C ASP A 279 -15.81 18.82 -21.79
N ALA A 280 -15.65 17.69 -21.10
CA ALA A 280 -16.52 16.53 -21.21
C ALA A 280 -18.02 16.82 -20.94
N ASP A 281 -18.32 17.88 -20.17
CA ASP A 281 -19.69 18.33 -19.89
C ASP A 281 -20.23 19.30 -20.97
N GLY A 282 -19.45 19.56 -22.03
CA GLY A 282 -19.78 20.49 -23.10
C GLY A 282 -19.71 21.96 -22.69
N ARG A 283 -18.98 22.28 -21.61
CA ARG A 283 -18.76 23.66 -21.15
C ARG A 283 -17.44 24.19 -21.71
N PRO A 284 -17.36 25.48 -22.05
CA PRO A 284 -16.10 26.08 -22.49
C PRO A 284 -15.06 26.05 -21.36
N VAL A 285 -13.81 25.80 -21.72
CA VAL A 285 -12.68 25.92 -20.79
C VAL A 285 -12.58 27.34 -20.24
N ARG A 286 -12.09 27.48 -19.00
CA ARG A 286 -12.06 28.75 -18.26
C ARG A 286 -10.76 29.54 -18.38
N GLY A 287 -9.73 28.91 -18.93
CA GLY A 287 -8.47 29.54 -19.27
C GLY A 287 -7.65 28.66 -20.19
N THR A 288 -6.49 29.17 -20.58
CA THR A 288 -5.59 28.49 -21.49
C THR A 288 -4.25 28.09 -20.86
N PHE A 289 -3.57 27.17 -21.52
CA PHE A 289 -2.16 26.85 -21.29
C PHE A 289 -1.33 26.99 -22.57
N GLU A 290 -0.01 27.06 -22.41
CA GLU A 290 0.97 26.99 -23.51
C GLU A 290 1.77 25.68 -23.44
N GLY A 291 2.24 25.20 -24.58
CA GLY A 291 2.99 23.94 -24.71
C GLY A 291 2.11 22.74 -25.08
N GLY A 292 2.62 21.53 -24.84
CA GLY A 292 1.81 20.30 -24.89
C GLY A 292 1.47 19.71 -26.25
N GLU A 293 1.98 20.25 -27.37
CA GLU A 293 1.58 19.79 -28.71
C GLU A 293 2.27 18.48 -29.17
N ASP A 294 3.44 18.15 -28.62
CA ASP A 294 4.26 16.98 -28.98
C ASP A 294 4.77 16.22 -27.74
N LEU A 295 3.90 15.92 -26.78
CA LEU A 295 4.30 15.19 -25.55
C LEU A 295 4.48 13.68 -25.77
N GLN A 296 4.02 13.16 -26.91
CA GLN A 296 4.01 11.72 -27.25
C GLN A 296 3.31 10.85 -26.19
N LEU A 297 2.37 11.42 -25.45
CA LEU A 297 1.61 10.72 -24.41
C LEU A 297 0.85 9.52 -24.98
N GLN A 298 0.96 8.40 -24.28
CA GLN A 298 0.26 7.15 -24.52
C GLN A 298 -0.67 6.82 -23.35
N PRO A 299 -1.75 6.06 -23.58
CA PRO A 299 -2.55 5.53 -22.50
C PRO A 299 -1.69 4.72 -21.52
N GLY A 300 -1.75 5.04 -20.24
CA GLY A 300 -0.91 4.49 -19.18
C GLY A 300 0.27 5.38 -18.77
N ASP A 301 0.54 6.48 -19.48
CA ASP A 301 1.57 7.44 -19.06
C ASP A 301 1.07 8.28 -17.88
N THR A 302 1.99 8.66 -16.99
CA THR A 302 1.67 9.49 -15.82
C THR A 302 2.03 10.95 -16.06
N VAL A 303 1.15 11.84 -15.63
CA VAL A 303 1.38 13.28 -15.58
C VAL A 303 1.20 13.81 -14.17
N ALA A 304 1.96 14.84 -13.81
CA ALA A 304 1.89 15.52 -12.53
C ALA A 304 1.48 16.98 -12.71
N LEU A 305 0.50 17.42 -11.92
CA LEU A 305 0.17 18.82 -11.74
C LEU A 305 1.15 19.43 -10.74
N LEU A 306 1.86 20.47 -11.15
CA LEU A 306 2.77 21.24 -10.32
C LEU A 306 2.19 22.63 -10.06
N ASP A 307 2.36 23.14 -8.85
CA ASP A 307 2.05 24.53 -8.52
C ASP A 307 3.04 25.51 -9.15
N SER A 308 2.80 26.81 -8.96
CA SER A 308 3.68 27.88 -9.46
C SER A 308 5.10 27.87 -8.87
N GLY A 309 5.33 27.15 -7.77
CA GLY A 309 6.63 26.95 -7.15
C GLY A 309 7.34 25.68 -7.64
N GLY A 310 6.68 24.85 -8.44
CA GLY A 310 7.20 23.58 -8.95
C GLY A 310 6.99 22.40 -8.00
N ALA A 311 6.21 22.56 -6.92
CA ALA A 311 5.84 21.44 -6.06
C ALA A 311 4.71 20.64 -6.72
N VAL A 312 4.77 19.31 -6.61
CA VAL A 312 3.73 18.42 -7.11
C VAL A 312 2.48 18.59 -6.26
N VAL A 313 1.36 18.89 -6.89
CA VAL A 313 0.03 19.07 -6.30
C VAL A 313 -0.76 17.78 -6.42
N ASP A 314 -0.74 17.16 -7.60
CA ASP A 314 -1.46 15.92 -7.86
C ASP A 314 -0.87 15.19 -9.07
N THR A 315 -1.23 13.92 -9.28
CA THR A 315 -0.80 13.10 -10.42
C THR A 315 -1.98 12.34 -11.00
N ALA A 316 -2.00 12.17 -12.32
CA ALA A 316 -3.02 11.36 -13.00
C ALA A 316 -2.38 10.48 -14.07
N THR A 317 -2.99 9.32 -14.31
CA THR A 317 -2.68 8.47 -15.46
C THR A 317 -3.55 8.87 -16.64
N VAL A 318 -2.95 8.95 -17.83
CA VAL A 318 -3.59 9.35 -19.09
C VAL A 318 -4.19 8.15 -19.82
#